data_AF-A0A239QIC8-F1
#
_entry.id   AF-A0A239QIC8-F1
#
_cell.length_a   1.000
_cell.length_b   1.000
_cell.length_c   1.000
_cell.angle_alpha   90.00
_cell.angle_beta   90.00
_cell.angle_gamma   90.00
#
_symmetry.space_group_name_H-M   'P 1'
#
loop_
_entity.id
_entity.type
_entity.pdbx_description
1 polymer ?
#
loop_
_entity_poly.entity_id
_entity_poly.type
_entity_poly.pdbx_seq_one_letter_code
_entity_poly.pdbx_strand_id
1 'polypeptide(L)'
;MRMNALRKELQELMQIPQTARQPALRRSLSEYWLYSTDFPAVSDNENLTLFLKAIRNAGWEFTEEKGWILMRKPAMEPPEGWYDGSFGTEAACCLSLLDRHEKKAAEEPETVQRMLIKAGEEGEKKYEAACACLHRDWAARLRRGEPLPEINRMYFTGRKE
;
A
#
# COMPACT_ATOMS: atom_id res chain seq x y z
N MET A 1 9.43 -13.99 -3.78
CA MET A 1 9.45 -12.84 -4.71
C MET A 1 8.27 -12.85 -5.72
N ARG A 2 7.05 -13.24 -5.29
CA ARG A 2 5.86 -13.32 -6.18
C ARG A 2 5.23 -11.95 -6.46
N MET A 3 5.38 -11.02 -5.54
CA MET A 3 4.78 -9.69 -5.65
C MET A 3 5.41 -8.83 -6.75
N ASN A 4 6.71 -8.99 -6.99
CA ASN A 4 7.40 -8.35 -8.12
C ASN A 4 6.87 -8.84 -9.47
N ALA A 5 6.43 -10.10 -9.57
CA ALA A 5 5.87 -10.65 -10.81
C ALA A 5 4.50 -10.03 -11.13
N LEU A 6 3.61 -9.93 -10.14
CA LEU A 6 2.30 -9.27 -10.32
C LEU A 6 2.41 -7.79 -10.63
N ARG A 7 3.34 -7.10 -9.96
CA ARG A 7 3.61 -5.68 -10.23
C ARG A 7 4.09 -5.51 -11.67
N LYS A 8 4.99 -6.38 -12.12
CA LYS A 8 5.51 -6.36 -13.49
C LYS A 8 4.42 -6.66 -14.52
N GLU A 9 3.57 -7.67 -14.27
CA GLU A 9 2.43 -7.98 -15.12
C GLU A 9 1.50 -6.78 -15.28
N LEU A 10 1.12 -6.10 -14.19
CA LEU A 10 0.31 -4.89 -14.26
C LEU A 10 1.03 -3.75 -15.00
N GLN A 11 2.34 -3.57 -14.77
CA GLN A 11 3.16 -2.58 -15.49
C GLN A 11 3.15 -2.81 -17.00
N GLU A 12 3.22 -4.06 -17.44
CA GLU A 12 3.12 -4.44 -18.85
C GLU A 12 1.71 -4.17 -19.40
N LEU A 13 0.66 -4.54 -18.67
CA LEU A 13 -0.73 -4.28 -19.07
C LEU A 13 -1.05 -2.77 -19.16
N MET A 14 -0.44 -1.93 -18.31
CA MET A 14 -0.58 -0.47 -18.37
C MET A 14 0.14 0.17 -19.56
N GLN A 15 1.02 -0.55 -20.27
CA GLN A 15 1.62 -0.07 -21.52
C GLN A 15 0.70 -0.25 -22.75
N ILE A 16 -0.34 -1.09 -22.64
CA ILE A 16 -1.29 -1.35 -23.74
C ILE A 16 -2.05 -0.07 -24.15
N PRO A 17 -2.68 0.68 -23.22
CA PRO A 17 -3.36 1.91 -23.59
C PRO A 17 -2.37 3.04 -23.89
N GLN A 18 -2.66 3.84 -24.92
CA GLN A 18 -1.91 5.08 -25.17
C GLN A 18 -2.44 6.16 -24.24
N THR A 19 -1.64 6.54 -23.25
CA THR A 19 -2.00 7.54 -22.25
C THR A 19 -1.04 8.73 -22.32
N ALA A 20 -1.57 9.94 -22.07
CA ALA A 20 -0.76 11.17 -22.07
C ALA A 20 0.32 11.17 -20.97
N ARG A 21 0.09 10.41 -19.89
CA ARG A 21 1.08 10.10 -18.87
C ARG A 21 0.93 8.65 -18.44
N GLN A 22 2.03 8.04 -18.05
CA GLN A 22 2.01 6.70 -17.46
C GLN A 22 1.21 6.72 -16.13
N PRO A 23 0.22 5.82 -15.97
CA PRO A 23 -0.51 5.67 -14.72
C PRO A 23 0.42 5.24 -13.57
N ALA A 24 0.19 5.77 -12.38
CA ALA A 24 0.96 5.45 -11.19
C ALA A 24 0.41 4.20 -10.51
N LEU A 25 1.15 3.09 -10.61
CA LEU A 25 0.79 1.85 -9.91
C LEU A 25 1.23 1.89 -8.44
N ARG A 26 0.25 1.92 -7.54
CA ARG A 26 0.43 1.96 -6.08
C ARG A 26 -0.08 0.69 -5.43
N ARG A 27 0.49 0.34 -4.26
CA ARG A 27 -0.12 -0.66 -3.38
C ARG A 27 -1.45 -0.10 -2.88
N SER A 28 -2.53 -0.85 -3.03
CA SER A 28 -3.85 -0.48 -2.48
C SER A 28 -3.79 -0.51 -0.95
N LEU A 29 -4.54 0.36 -0.29
CA LEU A 29 -4.69 0.35 1.17
C LEU A 29 -5.77 -0.63 1.65
N SER A 30 -6.62 -1.11 0.74
CA SER A 30 -7.64 -2.11 1.04
C SER A 30 -7.02 -3.49 1.25
N GLU A 31 -7.56 -4.24 2.20
CA GLU A 31 -7.22 -5.65 2.48
C GLU A 31 -7.58 -6.58 1.31
N TYR A 32 -8.63 -6.24 0.54
CA TYR A 32 -9.16 -7.08 -0.54
C TYR A 32 -8.56 -6.76 -1.91
N TRP A 33 -7.90 -5.62 -2.06
CA TRP A 33 -7.35 -5.15 -3.32
C TRP A 33 -5.83 -5.04 -3.22
N LEU A 34 -5.12 -5.53 -4.25
CA LEU A 34 -3.66 -5.61 -4.26
C LEU A 34 -3.06 -4.28 -4.71
N TYR A 35 -3.52 -3.75 -5.83
CA TYR A 35 -2.96 -2.54 -6.41
C TYR A 35 -4.03 -1.51 -6.68
N SER A 36 -3.62 -0.26 -6.79
CA SER A 36 -4.46 0.86 -7.21
C SER A 36 -3.71 1.66 -8.27
N THR A 37 -4.42 2.21 -9.24
CA THR A 37 -3.85 3.09 -10.26
C THR A 37 -4.76 4.29 -10.51
N ASP A 38 -4.16 5.45 -10.74
CA ASP A 38 -4.82 6.74 -10.95
C ASP A 38 -5.05 7.01 -12.43
N PHE A 39 -5.45 5.97 -13.17
CA PHE A 39 -5.51 5.99 -14.64
C PHE A 39 -6.07 7.34 -15.09
N PRO A 40 -5.27 8.16 -15.82
CA PRO A 40 -5.50 9.59 -15.86
C PRO A 40 -6.94 9.90 -16.26
N ALA A 41 -7.65 10.72 -15.47
CA ALA A 41 -9.04 11.10 -15.72
C ALA A 41 -9.28 11.75 -17.10
N VAL A 42 -8.21 12.05 -17.84
CA VAL A 42 -8.19 12.68 -19.18
C VAL A 42 -7.95 11.65 -20.30
N SER A 43 -8.00 10.35 -20.00
CA SER A 43 -7.85 9.32 -21.02
C SER A 43 -9.17 9.11 -21.77
N ASP A 44 -9.06 9.08 -23.09
CA ASP A 44 -10.12 8.65 -23.99
C ASP A 44 -10.76 7.35 -23.48
N ASN A 45 -12.10 7.31 -23.40
CA ASN A 45 -12.87 6.16 -22.90
C ASN A 45 -12.48 4.85 -23.62
N GLU A 46 -11.99 4.95 -24.85
CA GLU A 46 -11.46 3.82 -25.60
C GLU A 46 -10.21 3.21 -24.94
N ASN A 47 -9.26 4.04 -24.51
CA ASN A 47 -8.04 3.58 -23.84
C ASN A 47 -8.33 2.98 -22.46
N LEU A 48 -9.24 3.59 -21.70
CA LEU A 48 -9.71 3.00 -20.45
C LEU A 48 -10.36 1.63 -20.70
N THR A 49 -11.24 1.53 -21.69
CA THR A 49 -11.91 0.27 -22.05
C THR A 49 -10.91 -0.81 -22.48
N LEU A 50 -9.92 -0.45 -23.30
CA LEU A 50 -8.84 -1.35 -23.71
C LEU A 50 -8.04 -1.87 -22.51
N PHE A 51 -7.67 -0.98 -21.59
CA PHE A 51 -6.98 -1.35 -20.36
C PHE A 51 -7.81 -2.30 -19.50
N LEU A 52 -9.06 -1.95 -19.20
CA LEU A 52 -9.95 -2.77 -18.37
C LEU A 52 -10.22 -4.15 -18.99
N LYS A 53 -10.31 -4.22 -20.32
CA LYS A 53 -10.44 -5.49 -21.04
C LYS A 53 -9.16 -6.33 -20.94
N ALA A 54 -7.99 -5.72 -21.08
CA ALA A 54 -6.71 -6.42 -20.94
C ALA A 54 -6.52 -6.98 -19.52
N ILE A 55 -6.85 -6.19 -18.49
CA ILE A 55 -6.84 -6.59 -17.08
C ILE A 55 -7.74 -7.82 -16.85
N ARG A 56 -9.01 -7.77 -17.31
CA ARG A 56 -9.93 -8.93 -17.18
C ARG A 56 -9.42 -10.17 -17.92
N ASN A 57 -8.91 -10.00 -19.14
CA ASN A 57 -8.36 -11.13 -19.93
C ASN A 57 -7.14 -11.76 -19.26
N ALA A 58 -6.35 -10.99 -18.53
CA ALA A 58 -5.22 -11.46 -17.72
C ALA A 58 -5.65 -12.08 -16.37
N GLY A 59 -6.97 -12.23 -16.14
CA GLY A 59 -7.53 -12.86 -14.94
C GLY A 59 -7.56 -11.96 -13.71
N TRP A 60 -7.48 -10.63 -13.90
CA TRP A 60 -7.61 -9.67 -12.82
C TRP A 60 -9.05 -9.19 -12.67
N GLU A 61 -9.45 -8.99 -11.43
CA GLU A 61 -10.65 -8.26 -11.05
C GLU A 61 -10.29 -6.81 -10.75
N PHE A 62 -11.26 -5.91 -10.96
CA PHE A 62 -11.09 -4.50 -10.62
C PHE A 62 -12.39 -3.89 -10.08
N THR A 63 -12.24 -2.81 -9.33
CA THR A 63 -13.33 -1.88 -8.96
C THR A 63 -12.83 -0.45 -9.06
N GLU A 64 -13.74 0.51 -9.17
CA GLU A 64 -13.41 1.93 -9.10
C GLU A 64 -13.78 2.50 -7.73
N GLU A 65 -12.88 3.27 -7.12
CA GLU A 65 -13.12 3.98 -5.87
C GLU A 65 -12.46 5.35 -5.91
N LYS A 66 -13.26 6.43 -5.79
CA LYS A 66 -12.79 7.82 -5.74
C LYS A 66 -11.81 8.19 -6.89
N GLY A 67 -12.08 7.71 -8.10
CA GLY A 67 -11.24 7.95 -9.28
C GLY A 67 -9.97 7.08 -9.37
N TRP A 68 -9.85 6.06 -8.51
CA TRP A 68 -8.81 5.04 -8.59
C TRP A 68 -9.39 3.72 -9.07
N ILE A 69 -8.61 3.01 -9.89
CA ILE A 69 -8.92 1.63 -10.26
C ILE A 69 -8.15 0.70 -9.32
N LEU A 70 -8.88 0.02 -8.45
CA LEU A 70 -8.35 -0.98 -7.53
C LEU A 70 -8.37 -2.33 -8.24
N MET A 71 -7.30 -3.11 -8.10
CA MET A 71 -7.08 -4.35 -8.85
C MET A 71 -6.64 -5.49 -7.92
N ARG A 72 -7.22 -6.67 -8.11
CA ARG A 72 -6.85 -7.90 -7.41
C ARG A 72 -6.84 -9.09 -8.36
N LYS A 73 -6.12 -10.15 -8.00
CA LYS A 73 -6.09 -11.39 -8.77
C LYS A 73 -6.72 -12.49 -7.92
N PRO A 74 -7.99 -12.88 -8.15
CA PRO A 74 -8.75 -13.78 -7.29
C PRO A 74 -8.17 -15.20 -7.23
N ALA A 75 -7.47 -15.64 -8.29
CA ALA A 75 -6.84 -16.96 -8.35
C ALA A 75 -5.56 -17.09 -7.49
N MET A 76 -5.20 -16.07 -6.71
CA MET A 76 -4.08 -16.16 -5.77
C MET A 76 -4.62 -16.39 -4.37
N GLU A 77 -4.41 -17.59 -3.82
CA GLU A 77 -4.24 -17.68 -2.38
C GLU A 77 -3.14 -16.69 -1.98
N PRO A 78 -3.31 -15.95 -0.86
CA PRO A 78 -2.27 -15.07 -0.35
C PRO A 78 -0.95 -15.85 -0.33
N PRO A 79 0.12 -15.35 -0.98
CA PRO A 79 1.38 -16.08 -1.04
C PRO A 79 1.85 -16.41 0.37
N GLU A 80 2.56 -17.52 0.55
CA GLU A 80 3.21 -17.85 1.81
C GLU A 80 4.07 -16.64 2.26
N GLY A 81 3.74 -16.04 3.42
CA GLY A 81 4.30 -14.76 3.88
C GLY A 81 3.52 -13.50 3.47
N TRP A 82 2.27 -13.62 3.01
CA TRP A 82 1.35 -12.50 2.89
C TRP A 82 1.18 -11.84 4.25
N TYR A 83 1.33 -10.52 4.29
CA TYR A 83 1.44 -9.73 5.50
C TYR A 83 0.17 -9.87 6.36
N ASP A 84 0.23 -10.71 7.40
CA ASP A 84 -0.81 -10.91 8.40
C ASP A 84 -0.48 -10.20 9.72
N GLY A 85 0.26 -9.08 9.62
CA GLY A 85 0.52 -8.14 10.70
C GLY A 85 1.06 -8.73 12.01
N SER A 86 2.37 -8.88 12.18
CA SER A 86 3.14 -8.23 13.25
C SER A 86 4.60 -8.58 13.07
N PHE A 87 5.48 -7.62 13.32
CA PHE A 87 6.91 -7.91 13.36
C PHE A 87 7.54 -7.09 14.48
N GLY A 88 7.92 -7.84 15.52
CA GLY A 88 8.88 -7.54 16.57
C GLY A 88 8.83 -6.17 17.26
N THR A 89 9.97 -5.80 17.83
CA THR A 89 10.06 -4.79 18.90
C THR A 89 9.87 -3.36 18.40
N GLU A 90 10.28 -3.04 17.16
CA GLU A 90 10.15 -1.67 16.66
C GLU A 90 8.70 -1.32 16.30
N ALA A 91 7.89 -2.29 15.88
CA ALA A 91 6.47 -2.08 15.68
C ALA A 91 5.77 -1.74 17.00
N ALA A 92 6.13 -2.42 18.08
CA ALA A 92 5.63 -2.14 19.43
C ALA A 92 6.04 -0.73 19.92
N CYS A 93 7.27 -0.30 19.62
CA CYS A 93 7.74 1.06 19.90
C CYS A 93 6.92 2.12 19.13
N CYS A 94 6.67 1.89 17.83
CA CYS A 94 5.85 2.77 17.00
C CYS A 94 4.41 2.89 17.55
N LEU A 95 3.78 1.77 17.90
CA LEU A 95 2.44 1.75 18.49
C LEU A 95 2.40 2.53 19.81
N SER A 96 3.37 2.28 20.70
CA SER A 96 3.49 3.00 21.98
C SER A 96 3.62 4.52 21.81
N LEU A 97 4.27 4.99 20.74
CA LEU A 97 4.33 6.42 20.44
C LEU A 97 2.99 6.97 19.96
N LEU A 98 2.29 6.26 19.07
CA LEU A 98 0.98 6.66 18.59
C LEU A 98 -0.05 6.76 19.73
N ASP A 99 -0.06 5.78 20.64
CA ASP A 99 -1.02 5.73 21.75
C ASP A 99 -0.79 6.84 22.78
N ARG A 100 0.47 7.26 22.99
CA ARG A 100 0.80 8.35 23.92
C ARG A 100 0.51 9.75 23.35
N HIS A 101 0.35 9.85 22.03
CA HIS A 101 0.33 11.13 21.31
C HIS A 101 -0.86 11.24 20.34
N GLU A 102 -2.06 10.83 20.75
CA GLU A 102 -3.29 10.86 19.92
C GLU A 102 -3.74 12.26 19.47
N LYS A 103 -3.15 13.34 20.01
CA LYS A 103 -3.63 14.70 19.79
C LYS A 103 -2.88 15.38 18.64
N LYS A 104 -3.67 15.72 17.62
CA LYS A 104 -3.32 16.38 16.35
C LYS A 104 -2.65 15.41 15.36
N ALA A 105 -3.35 15.19 14.26
CA ALA A 105 -2.92 14.37 13.15
C ALA A 105 -2.23 15.21 12.07
N ALA A 106 -1.11 14.73 11.55
CA ALA A 106 -0.52 15.24 10.31
C ALA A 106 -1.20 14.59 9.08
N GLU A 107 -1.24 15.30 7.94
CA GLU A 107 -1.94 14.91 6.71
C GLU A 107 -1.30 13.75 5.90
N GLU A 108 -0.34 13.00 6.46
CA GLU A 108 0.45 12.02 5.69
C GLU A 108 0.25 10.52 6.06
N PRO A 109 -0.94 10.03 6.42
CA PRO A 109 -1.10 8.65 6.87
C PRO A 109 -0.95 7.63 5.75
N GLU A 110 -1.42 7.92 4.54
CA GLU A 110 -1.39 6.96 3.42
C GLU A 110 0.04 6.58 3.00
N THR A 111 0.96 7.53 3.03
CA THR A 111 2.36 7.31 2.63
C THR A 111 3.04 6.35 3.59
N VAL A 112 2.82 6.52 4.89
CA VAL A 112 3.40 5.64 5.91
C VAL A 112 2.78 4.24 5.84
N GLN A 113 1.47 4.14 5.68
CA GLN A 113 0.79 2.85 5.56
C GLN A 113 1.29 2.05 4.35
N ARG A 114 1.42 2.69 3.18
CA ARG A 114 1.99 2.05 1.98
C ARG A 114 3.43 1.59 2.20
N MET A 115 4.23 2.37 2.93
CA MET A 115 5.61 2.00 3.27
C MET A 115 5.65 0.74 4.14
N LEU A 116 4.81 0.68 5.19
CA LEU A 116 4.73 -0.47 6.09
C LEU A 116 4.26 -1.74 5.37
N ILE A 117 3.21 -1.65 4.55
CA ILE A 117 2.73 -2.79 3.75
C ILE A 117 3.85 -3.31 2.84
N LYS A 118 4.49 -2.41 2.08
CA LYS A 118 5.59 -2.80 1.17
C LYS A 118 6.74 -3.45 1.92
N ALA A 119 7.13 -2.88 3.06
CA ALA A 119 8.20 -3.44 3.88
C ALA A 119 7.85 -4.82 4.43
N GLY A 120 6.59 -5.03 4.83
CA GLY A 120 6.06 -6.32 5.28
C GLY A 120 6.08 -7.37 4.17
N GLU A 121 5.71 -6.96 2.95
CA GLU A 121 5.76 -7.79 1.75
C GLU A 121 7.19 -8.17 1.32
N GLU A 122 8.19 -7.37 1.69
CA GLU A 122 9.62 -7.69 1.51
C GLU A 122 10.19 -8.58 2.64
N GLY A 123 9.43 -8.78 3.72
CA GLY A 123 9.75 -9.67 4.85
C GLY A 123 10.08 -8.95 6.15
N GLU A 124 10.11 -9.72 7.24
CA GLU A 124 10.26 -9.24 8.63
C GLU A 124 11.41 -8.24 8.84
N LYS A 125 12.62 -8.54 8.33
CA LYS A 125 13.78 -7.65 8.49
C LYS A 125 13.57 -6.27 7.84
N LYS A 126 12.86 -6.24 6.70
CA LYS A 126 12.57 -5.00 5.98
C LYS A 126 11.50 -4.20 6.69
N TYR A 127 10.50 -4.88 7.23
CA TYR A 127 9.47 -4.28 8.07
C TYR A 127 10.04 -3.67 9.35
N GLU A 128 10.89 -4.39 10.08
CA GLU A 128 11.59 -3.90 11.28
C GLU A 128 12.42 -2.65 10.96
N ALA A 129 13.17 -2.66 9.85
CA ALA A 129 13.94 -1.51 9.42
C ALA A 129 13.04 -0.28 9.10
N ALA A 130 11.88 -0.52 8.50
CA ALA A 130 10.90 0.54 8.25
C ALA A 130 10.32 1.10 9.55
N CYS A 131 9.97 0.24 10.51
CA CYS A 131 9.51 0.66 11.84
C CYS A 131 10.58 1.46 12.59
N ALA A 132 11.85 1.01 12.59
CA ALA A 132 12.94 1.75 13.22
C ALA A 132 13.13 3.15 12.61
N CYS A 133 12.96 3.29 11.29
CA CYS A 133 12.98 4.59 10.62
C CYS A 133 11.82 5.48 11.06
N LEU A 134 10.59 4.95 11.11
CA LEU A 134 9.42 5.69 11.60
C LEU A 134 9.58 6.12 13.05
N HIS A 135 10.02 5.21 13.91
CA HIS A 135 10.27 5.50 15.32
C HIS A 135 11.23 6.69 15.47
N ARG A 136 12.36 6.68 14.75
CA ARG A 136 13.31 7.81 14.77
C ARG A 136 12.70 9.12 14.25
N ASP A 137 11.97 9.06 13.14
CA ASP A 137 11.30 10.25 12.56
C ASP A 137 10.27 10.83 13.52
N TRP A 138 9.38 9.99 14.06
CA TRP A 138 8.32 10.39 14.98
C TRP A 138 8.88 10.94 16.29
N ALA A 139 9.91 10.32 16.85
CA ALA A 139 10.60 10.87 18.01
C ALA A 139 11.19 12.26 17.71
N ALA A 140 11.69 12.50 16.49
CA ALA A 140 12.17 13.81 16.08
C ALA A 140 11.04 14.84 15.88
N ARG A 141 9.92 14.44 15.25
CA ARG A 141 8.71 15.28 15.12
C ARG A 141 8.18 15.71 16.48
N LEU A 142 8.04 14.78 17.42
CA LEU A 142 7.57 15.06 18.78
C LEU A 142 8.50 16.02 19.53
N ARG A 143 9.83 15.90 19.36
CA ARG A 143 10.79 16.87 19.92
C ARG A 143 10.61 18.29 19.37
N ARG A 144 10.08 18.43 18.16
CA ARG A 144 9.75 19.73 17.52
C ARG A 144 8.32 20.21 17.83
N GLY A 145 7.53 19.43 18.59
CA GLY A 145 6.12 19.73 18.86
C GLY A 145 5.21 19.50 17.65
N GLU A 146 5.68 18.74 16.66
CA GLU A 146 4.91 18.40 15.46
C GLU A 146 3.98 17.20 15.73
N PRO A 147 2.78 17.18 15.11
CA PRO A 147 1.85 16.08 15.21
C PRO A 147 2.38 14.79 14.58
N LEU A 148 1.94 13.65 15.11
CA LEU A 148 2.15 12.35 14.47
C LEU A 148 1.13 12.13 13.34
N PRO A 149 1.48 11.34 12.31
CA PRO A 149 0.54 10.98 11.25
C PRO A 149 -0.61 10.10 11.76
N GLU A 150 -1.81 10.25 11.17
CA GLU A 150 -3.02 9.48 11.55
C GLU A 150 -3.06 8.08 10.94
N ILE A 151 -2.25 7.17 11.46
CA ILE A 151 -2.10 5.84 10.87
C ILE A 151 -3.06 4.84 11.51
N ASN A 152 -3.62 3.95 10.69
CA ASN A 152 -4.38 2.82 11.20
C ASN A 152 -3.47 1.92 12.07
N ARG A 153 -3.76 1.86 13.37
CA ARG A 153 -3.00 1.07 14.35
C ARG A 153 -2.97 -0.42 14.02
N MET A 154 -3.92 -0.92 13.22
CA MET A 154 -3.95 -2.31 12.76
C MET A 154 -2.67 -2.70 12.00
N TYR A 155 -1.95 -1.75 11.39
CA TYR A 155 -0.65 -2.05 10.79
C TYR A 155 0.42 -2.42 11.81
N PHE A 156 0.25 -2.10 13.09
CA PHE A 156 1.21 -2.46 14.15
C PHE A 156 0.71 -3.61 15.03
N THR A 157 -0.53 -4.06 14.87
CA THR A 157 -1.14 -5.08 15.74
C THR A 157 -1.35 -6.40 15.00
N GLY A 158 -0.85 -7.49 15.58
CA GLY A 158 -1.34 -8.85 15.30
C GLY A 158 -0.44 -9.94 15.89
N ARG A 159 -0.76 -10.33 17.11
CA ARG A 159 -0.88 -11.75 17.39
C ARG A 159 -2.36 -12.00 17.64
N LYS A 160 -2.99 -12.87 16.86
CA LYS A 160 -3.88 -13.82 17.52
C LYS A 160 -2.93 -14.77 18.23
N GLU A 161 -2.92 -14.68 19.56
CA GLU A 161 -2.37 -15.75 20.39
C GLU A 161 -2.99 -17.10 20.00
#